data_AF-A0A3N0CVA9-F1
#
_entry.id   AF-A0A3N0CVA9-F1
#
_cell.length_a   1.000
_cell.length_b   1.000
_cell.length_c   1.000
_cell.angle_alpha   90.00
_cell.angle_beta   90.00
_cell.angle_gamma   90.00
#
_symmetry.space_group_name_H-M   'P 1'
#
loop_
_entity.id
_entity.type
_entity.pdbx_description
1 polymer ?
#
loop_
_entity_poly.entity_id
_entity_poly.type
_entity_poly.pdbx_seq_one_letter_code
_entity_poly.pdbx_strand_id
1 'polypeptide(L)'
;LAVNGNIRAKEIKVETGWSDFVFEESYNLPTLEEVEQHINEKGHLKDIPSAKEVEENGIFLGQMDAKLLQKIEELTLYMIALKKENREQKFQIEKLQKAIDQLQKNTDEKNIIDKRIHTICFTCSEQCISFHR
;
A
#
# COMPACT_ATOMS: atom_id res chain seq x y z
N LEU A 1 -39.96 6.58 23.45
CA LEU A 1 -40.67 6.76 22.16
C LEU A 1 -40.30 5.57 21.28
N ALA A 2 -41.26 4.81 20.78
CA ALA A 2 -41.01 3.76 19.80
C ALA A 2 -41.75 4.14 18.51
N VAL A 3 -41.07 4.12 17.38
CA VAL A 3 -41.63 4.49 16.07
C VAL A 3 -41.50 3.29 15.15
N ASN A 4 -42.64 2.78 14.66
CA ASN A 4 -42.69 1.71 13.68
C ASN A 4 -42.91 2.31 12.28
N GLY A 5 -41.91 3.05 11.78
CA GLY A 5 -41.99 3.78 10.52
C GLY A 5 -40.83 4.75 10.32
N ASN A 6 -40.88 5.50 9.23
CA ASN A 6 -39.81 6.43 8.87
C ASN A 6 -39.82 7.69 9.76
N ILE A 7 -38.66 8.07 10.25
CA ILE A 7 -38.43 9.38 10.88
C ILE A 7 -37.72 10.27 9.85
N ARG A 8 -38.29 11.45 9.58
CA ARG A 8 -37.62 12.49 8.78
C ARG A 8 -37.29 13.66 9.69
N ALA A 9 -36.02 14.01 9.76
CA ALA A 9 -35.53 15.14 10.53
C ALA A 9 -34.49 15.90 9.70
N LYS A 10 -34.33 17.20 9.96
CA LYS A 10 -33.21 17.96 9.40
C LYS A 10 -31.89 17.61 10.10
N GLU A 11 -31.96 17.32 11.39
CA GLU A 11 -30.83 16.98 12.24
C GLU A 11 -31.30 16.06 13.37
N ILE A 12 -30.45 15.13 13.79
CA ILE A 12 -30.68 14.23 14.91
C ILE A 12 -29.43 14.28 15.79
N LYS A 13 -29.58 14.70 17.04
CA LYS A 13 -28.54 14.56 18.06
C LYS A 13 -28.78 13.25 18.82
N VAL A 14 -27.82 12.34 18.74
CA VAL A 14 -27.83 11.09 19.51
C VAL A 14 -26.78 11.21 20.60
N GLU A 15 -27.18 11.06 21.86
CA GLU A 15 -26.26 11.06 23.00
C GLU A 15 -25.87 9.62 23.34
N THR A 16 -24.71 9.17 22.84
CA THR A 16 -24.10 7.87 23.17
C THR A 16 -22.67 8.04 23.66
N GLY A 17 -22.12 7.00 24.30
CA GLY A 17 -20.69 6.93 24.60
C GLY A 17 -19.89 6.91 23.29
N TRP A 18 -18.88 7.78 23.21
CA TRP A 18 -18.01 7.92 22.04
C TRP A 18 -16.84 6.93 22.13
N SER A 19 -16.39 6.41 21.00
CA SER A 19 -15.31 5.43 20.88
C SER A 19 -14.07 6.11 20.30
N ASP A 20 -13.22 6.69 21.15
CA ASP A 20 -11.95 7.36 20.76
C ASP A 20 -10.71 6.62 21.31
N PHE A 21 -10.80 5.30 21.42
CA PHE A 21 -9.72 4.49 22.01
C PHE A 21 -8.78 3.87 20.98
N VAL A 22 -9.08 3.96 19.68
CA VAL A 22 -8.27 3.34 18.60
C VAL A 22 -6.89 4.00 18.49
N PHE A 23 -6.76 5.25 18.94
CA PHE A 23 -5.50 5.99 18.97
C PHE A 23 -4.72 5.82 20.28
N GLU A 24 -5.24 5.07 21.25
CA GLU A 24 -4.51 4.80 22.49
C GLU A 24 -3.36 3.82 22.24
N GLU A 25 -2.24 4.01 22.95
CA GLU A 25 -1.05 3.14 22.81
C GLU A 25 -1.32 1.68 23.16
N SER A 26 -2.33 1.42 24.01
CA SER A 26 -2.76 0.08 24.39
C SER A 26 -3.68 -0.59 23.36
N TYR A 27 -4.11 0.10 22.31
CA TYR A 27 -5.00 -0.48 21.32
C TYR A 27 -4.27 -1.47 20.42
N ASN A 28 -4.68 -2.73 20.51
CA ASN A 28 -4.13 -3.78 19.65
C ASN A 28 -4.83 -3.78 18.29
N LEU A 29 -4.30 -2.99 17.34
CA LEU A 29 -4.77 -2.98 15.96
C LEU A 29 -4.53 -4.36 15.33
N PRO A 30 -5.59 -5.07 14.86
CA PRO A 30 -5.42 -6.36 14.20
C PRO A 30 -4.56 -6.23 12.93
N THR A 31 -3.96 -7.32 12.49
CA THR A 31 -3.29 -7.37 11.19
C THR A 31 -4.31 -7.47 10.05
N LEU A 32 -3.94 -7.05 8.84
CA LEU A 32 -4.84 -7.17 7.69
C LEU A 32 -5.12 -8.63 7.33
N GLU A 33 -4.18 -9.52 7.61
CA GLU A 33 -4.31 -10.98 7.46
C GLU A 33 -5.37 -11.55 8.42
N GLU A 34 -5.36 -11.13 9.69
CA GLU A 34 -6.39 -11.52 10.66
C GLU A 34 -7.77 -11.00 10.25
N VAL A 35 -7.84 -9.77 9.73
CA VAL A 35 -9.09 -9.18 9.22
C VAL A 35 -9.60 -9.96 8.01
N GLU A 36 -8.72 -10.28 7.05
CA GLU A 36 -9.06 -11.09 5.87
C GLU A 36 -9.55 -12.48 6.27
N GLN A 37 -8.85 -13.16 7.17
CA GLN A 37 -9.27 -14.46 7.68
C GLN A 37 -10.66 -14.39 8.30
N HIS A 38 -10.91 -13.39 9.14
CA HIS A 38 -12.22 -13.21 9.76
C HIS A 38 -13.34 -12.98 8.72
N ILE A 39 -13.10 -12.16 7.70
CA ILE A 39 -14.06 -11.91 6.62
C ILE A 39 -14.33 -13.21 5.86
N ASN A 40 -13.31 -14.01 5.58
CA ASN A 40 -13.48 -15.28 4.87
C ASN A 40 -14.26 -16.31 5.69
N GLU A 41 -14.09 -16.34 7.02
CA GLU A 41 -14.77 -17.28 7.91
C GLU A 41 -16.20 -16.84 8.27
N LYS A 42 -16.45 -15.54 8.45
CA LYS A 42 -17.72 -15.01 9.00
C LYS A 42 -18.55 -14.23 7.98
N GLY A 43 -17.95 -13.75 6.90
CA GLY A 43 -18.63 -12.98 5.85
C GLY A 43 -18.94 -11.53 6.22
N HIS A 44 -18.38 -11.01 7.32
CA HIS A 44 -18.51 -9.63 7.75
C HIS A 44 -17.30 -9.20 8.59
N LEU A 45 -17.18 -7.91 8.88
CA LEU A 45 -16.13 -7.38 9.74
C LEU A 45 -16.33 -7.80 11.19
N LYS A 46 -15.23 -7.91 11.93
CA LYS A 46 -15.24 -8.12 13.37
C LYS A 46 -16.03 -7.00 14.05
N ASP A 47 -16.82 -7.36 15.06
CA ASP A 47 -17.69 -6.47 15.86
C ASP A 47 -18.89 -5.86 15.11
N ILE A 48 -18.94 -5.98 13.78
CA ILE A 48 -20.08 -5.57 12.97
C ILE A 48 -21.05 -6.75 12.82
N PRO A 49 -22.35 -6.58 13.14
CA PRO A 49 -23.31 -7.65 13.03
C PRO A 49 -23.50 -8.08 11.56
N SER A 50 -23.81 -9.36 11.37
CA SER A 50 -24.15 -9.87 10.04
C SER A 50 -25.51 -9.32 9.56
N ALA A 51 -25.74 -9.33 8.24
CA ALA A 51 -27.03 -8.91 7.69
C ALA A 51 -28.22 -9.68 8.29
N LYS A 52 -28.05 -10.97 8.59
CA LYS A 52 -29.08 -11.81 9.23
C LYS A 52 -29.37 -11.35 10.66
N GLU A 53 -28.33 -11.06 11.44
CA GLU A 53 -28.51 -10.58 12.81
C GLU A 53 -29.22 -9.22 12.86
N VAL A 54 -28.92 -8.33 11.90
CA VAL A 54 -29.59 -7.03 11.76
C VAL A 54 -31.06 -7.19 11.39
N GLU A 55 -31.39 -8.14 10.52
CA GLU A 55 -32.77 -8.41 10.13
C GLU A 55 -33.60 -8.99 11.29
N GLU A 56 -33.02 -9.88 12.09
CA GLU A 56 -33.71 -10.53 13.21
C GLU A 56 -33.83 -9.62 14.45
N ASN A 57 -32.77 -8.90 14.80
CA ASN A 57 -32.66 -8.20 16.09
C ASN A 57 -32.64 -6.66 15.96
N GLY A 58 -32.52 -6.14 14.74
CA GLY A 58 -32.28 -4.72 14.50
C GLY A 58 -30.89 -4.27 14.98
N ILE A 59 -30.67 -2.95 15.02
CA ILE A 59 -29.45 -2.34 15.54
C ILE A 59 -29.76 -1.13 16.40
N PHE A 60 -28.89 -0.89 17.38
CA PHE A 60 -28.83 0.40 18.07
C PHE A 60 -27.99 1.36 17.25
N LEU A 61 -28.63 2.37 16.65
CA LEU A 61 -27.98 3.31 15.73
C LEU A 61 -26.67 3.90 16.29
N GLY A 62 -26.70 4.45 17.51
CA GLY A 62 -25.49 5.05 18.10
C GLY A 62 -24.36 4.05 18.40
N GLN A 63 -24.67 2.78 18.71
CA GLN A 63 -23.63 1.75 18.85
C GLN A 63 -23.06 1.35 17.50
N MET A 64 -23.89 1.28 16.46
CA MET A 64 -23.45 0.99 15.11
C MET A 64 -22.56 2.11 14.58
N ASP A 65 -22.95 3.37 14.77
CA ASP A 65 -22.16 4.53 14.35
C ASP A 65 -20.82 4.59 15.08
N ALA A 66 -20.78 4.29 16.39
CA ALA A 66 -19.53 4.20 17.14
C ALA A 66 -18.60 3.09 16.59
N LYS A 67 -19.15 1.91 16.27
CA LYS A 67 -18.39 0.81 15.66
C LYS A 67 -17.90 1.15 14.26
N LEU A 68 -18.72 1.82 13.44
CA LEU A 68 -18.32 2.27 12.11
C LEU A 68 -17.17 3.28 12.19
N LEU A 69 -17.23 4.22 13.13
CA LEU A 69 -16.14 5.16 13.38
C LEU A 69 -14.86 4.42 13.77
N GLN A 70 -14.93 3.47 14.70
CA GLN A 70 -13.80 2.63 15.08
C GLN A 70 -13.15 1.98 13.84
N LYS A 71 -13.95 1.44 12.90
CA LYS A 71 -13.43 0.86 11.66
C LYS A 71 -12.84 1.89 10.71
N ILE A 72 -13.36 3.10 10.66
CA ILE A 72 -12.77 4.20 9.87
C ILE A 72 -11.40 4.60 10.44
N GLU A 73 -11.26 4.63 11.75
CA GLU A 73 -9.99 4.93 12.43
C GLU A 73 -8.96 3.82 12.19
N GLU A 74 -9.33 2.55 12.36
CA GLU A 74 -8.50 1.38 12.00
C GLU A 74 -8.03 1.46 10.53
N LEU A 75 -8.96 1.73 9.59
CA LEU A 75 -8.65 1.91 8.17
C LEU A 75 -7.68 3.07 7.91
N THR A 76 -7.82 4.17 8.65
CA THR A 76 -6.92 5.32 8.55
C THR A 76 -5.51 4.94 8.98
N LEU A 77 -5.35 4.17 10.06
CA LEU A 77 -4.06 3.66 10.51
C LEU A 77 -3.40 2.76 9.46
N TYR A 78 -4.14 1.81 8.88
CA TYR A 78 -3.63 0.98 7.79
C TYR A 78 -3.21 1.81 6.58
N MET A 79 -4.00 2.82 6.21
CA MET A 79 -3.68 3.66 5.05
C MET A 79 -2.43 4.53 5.27
N ILE A 80 -2.21 5.00 6.50
CA ILE A 80 -0.97 5.69 6.88
C ILE A 80 0.22 4.74 6.76
N ALA A 81 0.09 3.50 7.26
CA ALA A 81 1.14 2.49 7.16
C ALA A 81 1.49 2.16 5.70
N LEU A 82 0.48 1.88 4.87
CA LEU A 82 0.63 1.62 3.44
C LEU A 82 1.29 2.79 2.70
N LYS A 83 0.94 4.04 3.04
CA LYS A 83 1.55 5.22 2.42
C LYS A 83 3.03 5.37 2.80
N LYS A 84 3.42 4.99 4.02
CA LYS A 84 4.83 4.97 4.44
C LYS A 84 5.61 3.91 3.67
N GLU A 85 5.09 2.69 3.60
CA GLU A 85 5.70 1.60 2.84
C GLU A 85 5.85 1.95 1.36
N ASN A 86 4.82 2.51 0.73
CA ASN A 86 4.86 2.92 -0.67
C ASN A 86 5.94 3.98 -0.95
N ARG A 87 6.16 4.91 -0.01
CA ARG A 87 7.22 5.91 -0.12
C ARG A 87 8.60 5.27 -0.04
N GLU A 88 8.78 4.34 0.88
CA GLU A 88 10.04 3.59 1.02
C GLU A 88 10.33 2.78 -0.25
N GLN A 89 9.35 2.04 -0.75
CA GLN A 89 9.48 1.28 -2.00
C GLN A 89 9.84 2.19 -3.18
N LYS A 90 9.21 3.36 -3.32
CA LYS A 90 9.55 4.35 -4.36
C LYS A 90 10.98 4.85 -4.23
N PHE A 91 11.43 5.14 -3.01
CA PHE A 91 12.81 5.55 -2.77
C PHE A 91 13.82 4.46 -3.18
N GLN A 92 13.54 3.20 -2.86
CA GLN A 92 14.39 2.08 -3.27
C GLN A 92 14.40 1.91 -4.80
N ILE A 93 13.24 2.04 -5.46
CA ILE A 93 13.13 1.97 -6.92
C ILE A 93 13.96 3.09 -7.58
N GLU A 94 13.88 4.33 -7.08
CA GLU A 94 14.70 5.43 -7.61
C GLU A 94 16.20 5.18 -7.45
N LYS A 95 16.61 4.61 -6.32
CA LYS A 95 18.02 4.26 -6.07
C LYS A 95 18.50 3.15 -7.00
N LEU A 96 17.69 2.12 -7.20
CA LEU A 96 17.99 1.02 -8.12
C LEU A 96 18.06 1.52 -9.57
N GLN A 97 17.14 2.40 -9.99
CA GLN A 97 17.16 2.97 -11.34
C GLN A 97 18.45 3.75 -11.59
N LYS A 98 18.88 4.61 -10.64
CA LYS A 98 20.15 5.34 -10.76
C LYS A 98 21.36 4.41 -10.86
N ALA A 99 21.36 3.31 -10.10
CA ALA A 99 22.42 2.31 -10.18
C ALA A 99 22.45 1.62 -11.54
N ILE A 100 21.28 1.25 -12.09
CA ILE A 100 21.15 0.67 -13.43
C ILE A 100 21.67 1.64 -14.49
N ASP A 101 21.27 2.91 -14.45
CA ASP A 101 21.70 3.93 -15.41
C ASP A 101 23.23 4.11 -15.40
N GLN A 102 23.86 4.07 -14.21
CA GLN A 102 25.31 4.15 -14.10
C GLN A 102 25.99 2.91 -14.68
N LEU A 103 25.45 1.72 -14.43
CA LEU A 103 25.98 0.48 -14.99
C LEU A 103 25.85 0.44 -16.52
N GLN A 104 24.76 0.96 -17.08
CA GLN A 104 24.57 1.09 -18.53
C GLN A 104 25.64 2.00 -19.14
N LYS A 105 25.87 3.18 -18.57
CA LYS A 105 26.94 4.10 -19.05
C LYS A 105 28.32 3.44 -19.04
N ASN A 106 28.66 2.77 -17.94
CA ASN A 106 29.94 2.06 -17.83
C ASN A 106 30.07 0.94 -18.88
N THR A 107 28.95 0.30 -19.24
CA THR A 107 28.90 -0.75 -20.28
C THR A 107 29.09 -0.14 -21.66
N ASP A 108 28.46 1.00 -21.95
CA ASP A 108 28.62 1.72 -23.21
C ASP A 108 30.05 2.21 -23.42
N GLU A 109 30.69 2.73 -22.36
CA GLU A 109 32.09 3.13 -22.38
C GLU A 109 33.01 1.95 -22.71
N LYS A 110 32.80 0.78 -22.08
CA LYS A 110 33.54 -0.43 -22.40
C LYS A 110 33.35 -0.87 -23.85
N ASN A 111 32.11 -0.86 -24.35
CA ASN A 111 31.81 -1.21 -25.74
C ASN A 111 32.51 -0.28 -26.74
N ILE A 112 32.61 1.02 -26.43
CA ILE A 112 33.35 1.98 -27.24
C ILE A 112 34.86 1.66 -27.23
N ILE A 113 35.42 1.37 -26.06
CA ILE A 113 36.83 1.01 -25.92
C ILE A 113 37.15 -0.26 -26.72
N ASP A 114 36.32 -1.30 -26.61
CA ASP A 114 36.50 -2.56 -27.34
C ASP A 114 36.47 -2.34 -28.86
N LYS A 115 35.54 -1.51 -29.35
CA LYS A 115 35.50 -1.13 -30.77
C LYS A 115 36.79 -0.42 -31.21
N ARG A 116 37.29 0.53 -30.41
CA ARG A 116 38.53 1.27 -30.71
C ARG A 116 39.76 0.35 -30.72
N ILE A 117 39.86 -0.58 -29.76
CA ILE A 117 40.92 -1.59 -29.73
C ILE A 117 40.86 -2.45 -30.99
N HIS A 118 39.67 -2.92 -31.37
CA HIS A 118 39.50 -3.73 -32.57
C HIS A 118 39.96 -2.99 -33.84
N THR A 119 39.59 -1.71 -34.00
CA THR A 119 40.04 -0.88 -35.13
C THR A 119 41.56 -0.69 -35.15
N ILE A 120 42.19 -0.43 -33.99
CA ILE A 120 43.65 -0.27 -33.90
C ILE A 120 44.39 -1.56 -34.25
N CYS A 121 43.92 -2.71 -33.76
CA CYS A 121 44.50 -4.00 -34.11
C CYS A 121 44.43 -4.26 -35.63
N PHE A 122 43.31 -3.90 -36.26
CA PHE A 122 43.14 -4.05 -37.71
C PHE A 122 44.10 -3.16 -38.50
N THR A 123 44.21 -1.86 -38.17
CA THR A 123 45.11 -0.94 -38.88
C THR A 123 46.59 -1.27 -38.68
N CYS A 124 46.98 -1.73 -37.48
CA CYS A 124 48.35 -2.16 -37.22
C CYS A 124 48.71 -3.42 -38.03
N SER A 125 47.75 -4.34 -38.21
CA SER A 125 47.95 -5.51 -39.07
C SER A 125 48.16 -5.14 -40.56
N GLU A 126 47.40 -4.18 -41.08
CA GLU A 126 47.58 -3.67 -42.46
C GLU A 126 48.91 -2.92 -42.64
N GLN A 127 49.31 -2.12 -41.65
CA GLN A 127 50.61 -1.43 -41.67
C GLN A 127 51.79 -2.40 -41.61
N CYS A 128 51.71 -3.47 -40.83
CA CYS A 128 52.74 -4.51 -40.80
C CYS A 128 52.87 -5.25 -42.15
N ILE A 129 51.75 -5.56 -42.81
CA ILE A 129 51.75 -6.23 -44.12
C ILE A 129 52.39 -5.32 -45.20
N SER A 130 52.13 -4.02 -45.16
CA SER A 130 52.71 -3.06 -46.12
C SER A 130 54.19 -2.75 -45.88
N PHE A 131 54.70 -2.89 -44.65
CA PHE A 131 56.11 -2.67 -44.33
C PHE A 131 57.03 -3.86 -44.70
N HIS A 132 56.47 -5.06 -44.84
CA HIS A 132 57.22 -6.29 -45.16
C HIS A 132 57.16 -6.71 -46.65
N ARG A 133 56.69 -5.81 -47.53
CA ARG A 133 56.63 -6.01 -48.98
C ARG A 133 57.57 -5.05 -49.70
#